data_AF-A0AAW9L880-F1
#
_entry.id   AF-A0AAW9L880-F1
#
_cell.length_a   1.000
_cell.length_b   1.000
_cell.length_c   1.000
_cell.angle_alpha   90.00
_cell.angle_beta   90.00
_cell.angle_gamma   90.00
#
_symmetry.space_group_name_H-M   'P 1'
#
loop_
_entity.id
_entity.type
_entity.pdbx_description
1 polymer ?
#
loop_
_entity_poly.entity_id
_entity_poly.type
_entity_poly.pdbx_seq_one_letter_code
_entity_poly.pdbx_strand_id
1 'polypeptide(L)'
;MALDIAVPESPDLSNRGMPREFELQEETLGSEDFYREDLEDLLQEGAWKEGFNEWAEYTDLDEEQVRIVSDLGLFQAFDFYWDPTEDRLRFDAPTIPDDWRERDATESLDSSTVSRINVALRDLGRAVYEMLEHYLERKQEATDFGWGKETYGKRGE
;
A
#
# COMPACT_ATOMS: atom_id res chain seq x y z
N MET A 1 3.82 -18.68 13.02
CA MET A 1 4.52 -18.06 14.17
C MET A 1 4.60 -16.60 13.82
N ALA A 2 4.34 -15.67 14.75
CA ALA A 2 4.52 -14.26 14.44
C ALA A 2 6.01 -13.96 14.27
N LEU A 3 6.35 -13.19 13.24
CA LEU A 3 7.73 -12.73 13.02
C LEU A 3 8.09 -11.63 14.01
N ASP A 4 9.18 -11.81 14.76
CA ASP A 4 9.73 -10.78 15.66
C ASP A 4 10.69 -9.86 14.87
N ILE A 5 10.13 -9.08 13.95
CA ILE A 5 10.90 -8.18 13.08
C ILE A 5 10.46 -6.73 13.24
N ALA A 6 11.40 -5.81 13.06
CA ALA A 6 11.07 -4.39 13.04
C ALA A 6 10.21 -4.07 11.80
N VAL A 7 9.16 -3.28 12.02
CA VAL A 7 8.31 -2.78 10.93
C VAL A 7 9.15 -1.88 10.03
N PRO A 8 9.22 -2.16 8.71
CA PRO A 8 9.96 -1.32 7.77
C PRO A 8 9.29 0.05 7.61
N GLU A 9 10.04 1.01 7.07
CA GLU A 9 9.47 2.31 6.69
C GLU A 9 8.42 2.14 5.59
N SER A 10 7.37 2.97 5.64
CA SER A 10 6.31 2.98 4.63
C SER A 10 6.86 3.41 3.26
N PRO A 11 6.26 2.97 2.15
CA PRO A 11 6.65 3.43 0.83
C PRO A 11 6.42 4.93 0.68
N ASP A 12 7.33 5.60 -0.01
CA ASP A 12 7.17 6.99 -0.42
C ASP A 12 6.35 7.01 -1.72
N LEU A 13 5.11 7.52 -1.62
CA LEU A 13 4.16 7.61 -2.73
C LEU A 13 4.24 8.98 -3.39
N SER A 14 4.47 10.03 -2.59
CA SER A 14 4.47 11.43 -3.06
C SER A 14 5.57 11.69 -4.10
N ASN A 15 6.74 11.06 -3.99
CA ASN A 15 7.81 11.20 -4.98
C ASN A 15 7.65 10.25 -6.18
N ARG A 16 6.55 9.51 -6.29
CA ARG A 16 6.33 8.61 -7.42
C ARG A 16 5.60 9.30 -8.57
N GLY A 17 5.98 8.95 -9.79
CA GLY A 17 5.23 9.30 -11.01
C GLY A 17 4.12 8.28 -11.31
N MET A 18 3.40 8.46 -12.42
CA MET A 18 2.27 7.60 -12.86
C MET A 18 2.34 6.12 -12.44
N PRO A 19 1.26 5.55 -11.87
CA PRO A 19 1.21 4.14 -11.50
C PRO A 19 1.50 3.25 -12.71
N ARG A 20 2.25 2.16 -12.50
CA ARG A 20 2.68 1.28 -13.60
C ARG A 20 1.53 0.58 -14.30
N GLU A 21 0.48 0.25 -13.55
CA GLU A 21 -0.72 -0.40 -14.07
C GLU A 21 -1.76 0.59 -14.62
N PHE A 22 -1.52 1.90 -14.48
CA PHE A 22 -2.44 2.93 -14.95
C PHE A 22 -2.05 3.44 -16.34
N GLU A 23 -3.01 3.41 -17.26
CA GLU A 23 -2.84 3.96 -18.61
C GLU A 23 -3.61 5.28 -18.72
N LEU A 24 -2.92 6.37 -19.09
CA LEU A 24 -3.57 7.66 -19.37
C LEU A 24 -4.51 7.52 -20.56
N GLN A 25 -5.75 7.93 -20.35
CA GLN A 25 -6.78 8.01 -21.38
C GLN A 25 -7.23 9.47 -21.50
N GLU A 26 -7.86 9.83 -22.63
CA GLU A 26 -8.35 11.21 -22.84
C GLU A 26 -9.33 11.65 -21.75
N GLU A 27 -10.08 10.70 -21.18
CA GLU A 27 -11.02 10.90 -20.07
C GLU A 27 -10.36 11.14 -18.70
N THR A 28 -9.09 10.77 -18.52
CA THR A 28 -8.33 10.93 -17.27
C THR A 28 -7.27 12.04 -17.34
N LEU A 29 -7.21 12.78 -18.45
CA LEU A 29 -6.32 13.94 -18.60
C LEU A 29 -6.65 15.01 -17.56
N GLY A 30 -5.71 15.29 -16.65
CA GLY A 30 -5.87 16.25 -15.54
C GLY A 30 -6.31 15.66 -14.21
N SER A 31 -6.59 14.35 -14.14
CA SER A 31 -6.87 13.61 -12.89
C SER A 31 -5.63 12.88 -12.36
N GLU A 32 -4.44 13.42 -12.63
CA GLU A 32 -3.12 12.81 -12.38
C GLU A 32 -2.67 12.85 -10.90
N ASP A 33 -3.53 13.36 -10.01
CA ASP A 33 -3.16 13.57 -8.61
C ASP A 33 -3.07 12.25 -7.83
N PHE A 34 -3.87 11.23 -8.22
CA PHE A 34 -3.90 9.88 -7.62
C PHE A 34 -4.04 9.84 -6.08
N TYR A 35 -4.31 10.99 -5.45
CA TYR A 35 -4.37 11.22 -4.00
C TYR A 35 -3.16 10.66 -3.22
N ARG A 36 -1.96 10.67 -3.82
CA ARG A 36 -0.79 9.99 -3.24
C ARG A 36 -0.28 10.62 -1.97
N GLU A 37 -0.32 11.96 -1.88
CA GLU A 37 0.05 12.67 -0.65
C GLU A 37 -0.89 12.30 0.51
N ASP A 38 -2.19 12.20 0.26
CA ASP A 38 -3.17 11.84 1.30
C ASP A 38 -3.03 10.36 1.72
N LEU A 39 -2.79 9.46 0.76
CA LEU A 39 -2.52 8.05 1.05
C LEU A 39 -1.22 7.86 1.83
N GLU A 40 -0.18 8.62 1.51
CA GLU A 40 1.10 8.59 2.24
C GLU A 40 0.93 9.03 3.69
N ASP A 41 0.14 10.08 3.95
CA ASP A 41 -0.19 10.52 5.31
C ASP A 41 -0.86 9.38 6.09
N LEU A 42 -1.87 8.72 5.53
CA LEU A 42 -2.54 7.57 6.17
C LEU A 42 -1.60 6.39 6.44
N LEU A 43 -0.68 6.10 5.51
CA LEU A 43 0.35 5.07 5.69
C LEU A 43 1.25 5.41 6.88
N GLN A 44 1.67 6.68 6.99
CA GLN A 44 2.51 7.18 8.09
C GLN A 44 1.75 7.27 9.42
N GLU A 45 0.44 7.56 9.40
CA GLU A 45 -0.40 7.61 10.60
C GLU A 45 -0.49 6.25 11.30
N GLY A 46 -0.52 5.16 10.53
CA GLY A 46 -0.52 3.81 11.11
C GLY A 46 -0.96 2.70 10.17
N ALA A 47 -1.59 2.99 9.03
CA ALA A 47 -2.14 1.95 8.14
C ALA A 47 -1.05 0.96 7.68
N TRP A 48 0.14 1.45 7.35
CA TRP A 48 1.28 0.60 7.00
C TRP A 48 1.69 -0.31 8.16
N LYS A 49 1.85 0.27 9.35
CA LYS A 49 2.29 -0.44 10.54
C LYS A 49 1.30 -1.52 10.94
N GLU A 50 0.01 -1.20 10.95
CA GLU A 50 -1.04 -2.15 11.32
C GLU A 50 -1.14 -3.29 10.31
N GLY A 51 -1.19 -2.98 9.01
CA GLY A 51 -1.24 -4.00 7.95
C GLY A 51 0.01 -4.89 7.94
N PHE A 52 1.18 -4.33 8.20
CA PHE A 52 2.41 -5.10 8.33
C PHE A 52 2.40 -6.03 9.54
N ASN A 53 1.91 -5.56 10.71
CA ASN A 53 1.84 -6.42 11.90
C ASN A 53 0.87 -7.58 11.66
N GLU A 54 -0.31 -7.32 11.10
CA GLU A 54 -1.27 -8.38 10.77
C GLU A 54 -0.65 -9.39 9.79
N TRP A 55 -0.04 -8.91 8.71
CA TRP A 55 0.67 -9.78 7.77
C TRP A 55 1.78 -10.59 8.45
N ALA A 56 2.57 -9.98 9.32
CA ALA A 56 3.68 -10.63 10.02
C ALA A 56 3.22 -11.75 10.99
N GLU A 57 1.96 -11.72 11.43
CA GLU A 57 1.37 -12.78 12.26
C GLU A 57 1.02 -14.05 11.45
N TYR A 58 0.63 -13.87 10.20
CA TYR A 58 0.07 -14.94 9.36
C TYR A 58 0.94 -15.33 8.16
N THR A 59 1.99 -14.57 7.86
CA THR A 59 2.88 -14.84 6.72
C THR A 59 3.62 -16.17 6.87
N ASP A 60 3.77 -16.86 5.75
CA ASP A 60 4.60 -18.07 5.61
C ASP A 60 6.09 -17.75 5.39
N LEU A 61 6.48 -16.49 5.51
CA LEU A 61 7.87 -16.07 5.38
C LEU A 61 8.64 -16.23 6.70
N ASP A 62 9.90 -16.62 6.57
CA ASP A 62 10.86 -16.66 7.66
C ASP A 62 11.64 -15.32 7.76
N GLU A 63 12.27 -15.05 8.91
CA GLU A 63 13.03 -13.81 9.16
C GLU A 63 14.12 -13.54 8.11
N GLU A 64 14.77 -14.59 7.61
CA GLU A 64 15.78 -14.48 6.54
C GLU A 64 15.16 -13.99 5.23
N GLN A 65 13.99 -14.52 4.86
CA GLN A 65 13.29 -14.13 3.64
C GLN A 65 12.83 -12.68 3.74
N VAL A 66 12.33 -12.25 4.90
CA VAL A 66 11.96 -10.85 5.11
C VAL A 66 13.16 -9.93 5.05
N ARG A 67 14.32 -10.36 5.57
CA ARG A 67 15.57 -9.59 5.42
C ARG A 67 15.94 -9.41 3.95
N ILE A 68 15.81 -10.45 3.13
CA ILE A 68 16.05 -10.36 1.68
C ILE A 68 15.08 -9.36 1.02
N VAL A 69 13.79 -9.42 1.36
CA VAL A 69 12.78 -8.47 0.86
C VAL A 69 13.15 -7.02 1.21
N SER A 70 13.62 -6.81 2.44
CA SER A 70 14.08 -5.50 2.92
C SER A 70 15.36 -5.03 2.21
N ASP A 71 16.35 -5.92 2.05
CA ASP A 71 17.62 -5.63 1.36
C ASP A 71 17.41 -5.28 -0.12
N LEU A 72 16.46 -5.96 -0.77
CA LEU A 72 16.03 -5.65 -2.14
C LEU A 72 15.19 -4.37 -2.24
N GLY A 73 14.84 -3.73 -1.13
CA GLY A 73 14.02 -2.52 -1.10
C GLY A 73 12.58 -2.74 -1.56
N LEU A 74 12.06 -3.97 -1.45
CA LEU A 74 10.74 -4.30 -1.98
C LEU A 74 9.62 -3.71 -1.12
N PHE A 75 9.81 -3.49 0.17
CA PHE A 75 8.81 -2.82 1.02
C PHE A 75 8.55 -1.38 0.57
N GLN A 76 9.61 -0.68 0.19
CA GLN A 76 9.54 0.68 -0.33
C GLN A 76 9.06 0.71 -1.77
N ALA A 77 9.10 -0.43 -2.48
CA ALA A 77 8.70 -0.57 -3.87
C ALA A 77 7.18 -0.63 -4.07
N PHE A 78 6.38 -0.89 -3.03
CA PHE A 78 4.92 -0.88 -3.09
C PHE A 78 4.37 0.45 -3.62
N ASP A 79 3.35 0.37 -4.46
CA ASP A 79 2.58 1.52 -4.94
C ASP A 79 1.15 1.40 -4.43
N PHE A 80 0.63 2.47 -3.84
CA PHE A 80 -0.78 2.63 -3.53
C PHE A 80 -1.26 3.93 -4.19
N TYR A 81 -2.43 3.88 -4.81
CA TYR A 81 -2.95 5.03 -5.54
C TYR A 81 -4.48 4.98 -5.63
N TRP A 82 -5.10 6.15 -5.66
CA TRP A 82 -6.52 6.26 -5.99
C TRP A 82 -6.71 6.23 -7.49
N ASP A 83 -7.52 5.30 -7.99
CA ASP A 83 -7.87 5.23 -9.41
C ASP A 83 -9.02 6.22 -9.70
N PRO A 84 -8.78 7.31 -10.45
CA PRO A 84 -9.81 8.30 -10.74
C PRO A 84 -10.88 7.81 -11.74
N THR A 85 -10.63 6.70 -12.44
CA THR A 85 -11.58 6.12 -13.41
C THR A 85 -12.61 5.26 -12.69
N GLU A 86 -12.13 4.47 -11.74
CA GLU A 86 -12.96 3.54 -10.97
C GLU A 86 -13.41 4.10 -9.62
N ASP A 87 -12.90 5.27 -9.24
CA ASP A 87 -13.16 5.96 -7.97
C ASP A 87 -12.94 5.04 -6.77
N ARG A 88 -11.78 4.36 -6.75
CA ARG A 88 -11.39 3.44 -5.66
C ARG A 88 -9.90 3.37 -5.48
N LEU A 89 -9.49 2.99 -4.27
CA LEU A 89 -8.11 2.66 -3.97
C LEU A 89 -7.66 1.45 -4.81
N ARG A 90 -6.41 1.48 -5.27
CA ARG A 90 -5.71 0.37 -5.91
C ARG A 90 -4.28 0.28 -5.36
N PHE A 91 -3.66 -0.87 -5.53
CA PHE A 91 -2.27 -1.11 -5.14
C PHE A 91 -1.54 -1.98 -6.16
N ASP A 92 -0.25 -1.72 -6.33
CA ASP A 92 0.69 -2.54 -7.09
C ASP A 92 1.70 -3.16 -6.11
N ALA A 93 1.63 -4.49 -5.98
CA ALA A 93 2.57 -5.23 -5.15
C ALA A 93 3.85 -5.52 -5.95
N PRO A 94 5.03 -5.16 -5.42
CA PRO A 94 6.29 -5.40 -6.10
C PRO A 94 6.59 -6.89 -6.13
N THR A 95 7.35 -7.29 -7.15
CA THR A 95 7.80 -8.67 -7.33
C THR A 95 9.31 -8.71 -7.43
N ILE A 96 9.90 -9.84 -7.03
CA ILE A 96 11.33 -10.07 -7.19
C ILE A 96 11.65 -10.04 -8.70
N PRO A 97 12.60 -9.18 -9.14
CA PRO A 97 12.98 -9.08 -10.55
C PRO A 97 13.63 -10.37 -11.04
N ASP A 98 13.37 -10.78 -12.29
CA ASP A 98 13.86 -12.05 -12.88
C ASP A 98 15.40 -12.21 -12.83
N ASP A 99 16.13 -11.10 -12.82
CA ASP A 99 17.59 -11.01 -12.69
C ASP A 99 18.11 -11.30 -11.26
N TRP A 100 17.23 -11.66 -10.33
CA TRP A 100 17.61 -11.87 -8.92
C TRP A 100 18.83 -12.75 -8.76
N ARG A 101 18.95 -13.83 -9.55
CA ARG A 101 20.08 -14.78 -9.52
C ARG A 101 21.45 -14.15 -9.76
N GLU A 102 21.52 -12.98 -10.39
CA GLU A 102 22.77 -12.28 -10.66
C GLU A 102 23.22 -11.42 -9.46
N ARG A 103 22.44 -11.39 -8.37
CA ARG A 103 22.71 -10.60 -7.16
C ARG A 103 23.22 -11.45 -6.00
N ASP A 104 24.37 -11.06 -5.43
CA ASP A 104 24.97 -11.67 -4.23
C ASP A 104 24.00 -11.85 -3.05
N ALA A 105 23.03 -10.94 -2.86
CA ALA A 105 22.05 -11.00 -1.77
C ALA A 105 21.05 -12.17 -1.88
N THR A 106 21.09 -12.94 -2.97
CA THR A 106 20.07 -13.94 -3.30
C THR A 106 20.61 -15.35 -3.54
N GLU A 107 21.85 -15.64 -3.15
CA GLU A 107 22.45 -16.97 -3.32
C GLU A 107 21.63 -18.10 -2.68
N SER A 108 20.81 -17.80 -1.67
CA SER A 108 19.92 -18.74 -0.98
C SER A 108 18.48 -18.78 -1.53
N LEU A 109 18.17 -17.99 -2.57
CA LEU A 109 16.85 -18.00 -3.19
C LEU A 109 16.74 -19.13 -4.22
N ASP A 110 15.61 -19.82 -4.17
CA ASP A 110 15.16 -20.75 -5.19
C ASP A 110 13.86 -20.26 -5.82
N SER A 111 13.49 -20.79 -6.99
CA SER A 111 12.24 -20.41 -7.67
C SER A 111 11.00 -20.60 -6.78
N SER A 112 11.00 -21.61 -5.91
CA SER A 112 9.94 -21.84 -4.93
C SER A 112 9.87 -20.73 -3.88
N THR A 113 11.03 -20.29 -3.38
CA THR A 113 11.15 -19.20 -2.40
C THR A 113 10.72 -17.88 -3.01
N VAL A 114 11.15 -17.58 -4.24
CA VAL A 114 10.76 -16.37 -4.98
C VAL A 114 9.24 -16.30 -5.16
N SER A 115 8.63 -17.42 -5.55
CA SER A 115 7.18 -17.49 -5.70
C SER A 115 6.46 -17.26 -4.36
N ARG A 116 6.96 -17.86 -3.27
CA ARG A 116 6.41 -17.64 -1.92
C ARG A 116 6.53 -16.17 -1.50
N ILE A 117 7.68 -15.54 -1.69
CA ILE A 117 7.87 -14.11 -1.39
C ILE A 117 6.91 -13.26 -2.20
N ASN A 118 6.76 -13.51 -3.51
CA ASN A 118 5.82 -12.76 -4.34
C ASN A 118 4.35 -12.95 -3.93
N VAL A 119 3.98 -14.11 -3.38
CA VAL A 119 2.65 -14.32 -2.79
C VAL A 119 2.53 -13.51 -1.51
N ALA A 120 3.49 -13.65 -0.59
CA ALA A 120 3.47 -12.94 0.68
C ALA A 120 3.49 -11.42 0.52
N LEU A 121 4.19 -10.86 -0.48
CA LEU A 121 4.14 -9.43 -0.77
C LEU A 121 2.75 -8.97 -1.25
N ARG A 122 2.05 -9.80 -2.04
CA ARG A 122 0.66 -9.51 -2.42
C ARG A 122 -0.27 -9.56 -1.21
N ASP A 123 -0.08 -10.50 -0.31
CA ASP A 123 -0.84 -10.57 0.94
C ASP A 123 -0.57 -9.35 1.84
N LEU A 124 0.68 -8.88 1.93
CA LEU A 124 1.01 -7.65 2.65
C LEU A 124 0.33 -6.44 2.03
N GLY A 125 0.43 -6.29 0.71
CA GLY A 125 -0.23 -5.19 -0.02
C GLY A 125 -1.73 -5.17 0.23
N ARG A 126 -2.35 -6.35 0.26
CA ARG A 126 -3.77 -6.50 0.61
C ARG A 126 -4.07 -6.10 2.05
N ALA A 127 -3.30 -6.58 3.03
CA ALA A 127 -3.52 -6.22 4.44
C ALA A 127 -3.42 -4.69 4.66
N VAL A 128 -2.42 -4.04 4.05
CA VAL A 128 -2.28 -2.58 4.09
C VAL A 128 -3.41 -1.88 3.34
N TYR A 129 -3.85 -2.41 2.21
CA TYR A 129 -5.01 -1.89 1.47
C TYR A 129 -6.28 -1.91 2.34
N GLU A 130 -6.55 -3.02 3.03
CA GLU A 130 -7.70 -3.14 3.94
C GLU A 130 -7.61 -2.14 5.10
N MET A 131 -6.40 -1.88 5.62
CA MET A 131 -6.18 -0.82 6.61
C MET A 131 -6.41 0.57 6.02
N LEU A 132 -5.88 0.87 4.85
CA LEU A 132 -6.09 2.15 4.18
C LEU A 132 -7.57 2.43 3.93
N GLU A 133 -8.33 1.44 3.46
CA GLU A 133 -9.79 1.56 3.32
C GLU A 133 -10.44 1.91 4.66
N HIS A 134 -10.09 1.20 5.74
CA HIS A 134 -10.64 1.49 7.06
C HIS A 134 -10.28 2.90 7.58
N TYR A 135 -9.06 3.37 7.30
CA TYR A 135 -8.63 4.73 7.63
C TYR A 135 -9.39 5.79 6.80
N LEU A 136 -9.58 5.53 5.50
CA LEU A 136 -10.36 6.38 4.59
C LEU A 136 -11.83 6.44 5.02
N GLU A 137 -12.45 5.31 5.35
CA GLU A 137 -13.82 5.26 5.89
C GLU A 137 -13.93 6.07 7.17
N ARG A 138 -13.02 5.88 8.13
CA ARG A 138 -13.01 6.67 9.38
C ARG A 138 -12.80 8.17 9.13
N LYS A 139 -11.94 8.55 8.19
CA LYS A 139 -11.68 9.96 7.84
C LYS A 139 -12.92 10.58 7.18
N GLN A 140 -13.65 9.83 6.36
CA GLN A 140 -14.95 10.22 5.79
C GLN A 140 -16.03 10.37 6.86
N GLU A 141 -16.11 9.44 7.83
CA GLU A 141 -17.03 9.54 8.96
C GLU A 141 -16.68 10.72 9.89
N ALA A 142 -15.40 11.01 10.07
CA ALA A 142 -14.96 12.20 10.81
C ALA A 142 -15.29 13.50 10.07
N THR A 143 -15.33 13.47 8.73
CA THR A 143 -15.80 14.59 7.90
C THR A 143 -17.32 14.62 7.69
N ASP A 144 -18.05 13.57 8.03
CA ASP A 144 -19.53 13.57 8.19
C ASP A 144 -19.97 14.37 9.43
N PHE A 145 -19.03 14.84 10.26
CA PHE A 145 -19.22 15.96 11.19
C PHE A 145 -18.93 17.34 10.58
N GLY A 146 -18.91 17.50 9.25
CA GLY A 146 -18.58 18.80 8.65
C GLY A 146 -18.76 19.04 7.14
N TRP A 147 -19.22 18.11 6.30
CA TRP A 147 -19.35 18.39 4.85
C TRP A 147 -20.67 17.94 4.19
N GLY A 148 -21.76 17.86 4.96
CA GLY A 148 -23.02 17.33 4.40
C GLY A 148 -24.33 17.75 5.07
N LYS A 149 -24.39 18.85 5.83
CA LYS A 149 -25.69 19.48 6.15
C LYS A 149 -25.71 20.94 5.74
N GLU A 150 -26.30 21.13 4.58
CA GLU A 150 -27.21 22.24 4.29
C GLU A 150 -27.77 22.83 5.59
N THR A 151 -27.42 24.07 5.89
CA THR A 151 -28.20 24.92 6.79
C THR A 151 -29.50 25.31 6.09
N TYR A 152 -30.33 24.32 5.75
CA TYR A 152 -31.73 24.52 5.42
C TYR A 152 -32.56 24.04 6.60
N GLY A 153 -33.11 24.98 7.37
CA GLY A 153 -34.19 24.65 8.31
C GLY A 153 -34.35 25.48 9.58
N LYS A 154 -34.69 26.77 9.42
CA LYS A 154 -35.62 27.57 10.25
C LYS A 154 -35.47 27.66 11.78
N ARG A 155 -35.39 28.93 12.25
CA ARG A 155 -36.21 29.50 13.36
C ARG A 155 -35.96 31.03 13.41
N GLY A 156 -36.91 31.94 13.49
CA GLY A 156 -38.37 31.89 13.62
C GLY A 156 -38.90 33.33 13.60
N GLU A 157 -40.18 33.44 13.23
CA GLU A 157 -41.11 34.57 13.43
C GLU A 157 -40.86 35.90 12.72
#